data_AF-V2W814-F1
#
_entry.id   AF-V2W814-F1
#
_cell.length_a   1.000
_cell.length_b   1.000
_cell.length_c   1.000
_cell.angle_alpha   90.00
_cell.angle_beta   90.00
_cell.angle_gamma   90.00
#
_symmetry.space_group_name_H-M   'P 1'
#
loop_
_entity.id
_entity.type
_entity.pdbx_description
1 polymer ?
#
loop_
_entity_poly.entity_id
_entity_poly.type
_entity_poly.pdbx_seq_one_letter_code
_entity_poly.pdbx_strand_id
1 'polypeptide(L)'
;MAYNDSDFLVMAGEFWACANNYTVSDRDFVDATTPIRTTKSFSLSQMCSDLSMGGGTFELKGDEVTALTADATSIFFLLSAYLGEVTSNQIYIDAAKRSLGFIRTQLLSRQGLVMRGIYADQNRSCETLFDTYPYNTGFTIEALSILTGLSDEESDQEQMERTIAEATNTGGWQNGNGVVSWRGGYGDPHLIRALSTVYVRTPRTSELSAYIKSYLGVQFNAVTELATSGGSSIYGGQWNGPPVDKFEADNQTAAVQVLLAAIPLSEESTSPITPVNPVESDSPPPKKPSAAGAIAGGVVGGLTVLMMIGIAVIFIRRRRYRRYEPPMVSTFDVGHVQPIPPRQSVGKGRKNSAPTTPIYHVKERTSQRPTPSGGEASTPAFQATPVRSSTYVAEPERPVNQMTTAELVQVLNGRLQTGQWSEEELPPEYPQSHVGSA
;
A
#
# COMPACT_ATOMS: atom_id res chain seq x y z
N MET A 1 -5.03 -4.89 12.47
CA MET A 1 -4.02 -4.66 13.53
C MET A 1 -2.83 -5.55 13.21
N ALA A 2 -1.66 -4.99 12.93
CA ALA A 2 -0.48 -5.81 12.70
C ALA A 2 -0.12 -6.54 13.99
N TYR A 3 -0.08 -7.87 13.94
CA TYR A 3 0.32 -8.73 15.07
C TYR A 3 -0.46 -8.54 16.38
N ASN A 4 -1.67 -7.95 16.32
CA ASN A 4 -2.51 -7.69 17.50
C ASN A 4 -1.85 -6.81 18.59
N ASP A 5 -0.81 -6.05 18.23
CA ASP A 5 -0.10 -5.17 19.15
C ASP A 5 -0.70 -3.75 19.09
N SER A 6 -1.18 -3.28 20.24
CA SER A 6 -1.79 -1.96 20.40
C SER A 6 -0.81 -0.81 20.22
N ASP A 7 0.48 -1.03 20.45
CA ASP A 7 1.49 0.03 20.40
C ASP A 7 1.67 0.53 18.96
N PHE A 8 1.56 -0.36 17.96
CA PHE A 8 1.58 0.06 16.55
C PHE A 8 0.38 0.94 16.20
N LEU A 9 -0.81 0.67 16.77
CA LEU A 9 -1.98 1.51 16.53
C LEU A 9 -1.82 2.89 17.20
N VAL A 10 -1.27 2.94 18.41
CA VAL A 10 -0.95 4.20 19.10
C VAL A 10 0.05 5.01 18.28
N MET A 11 1.15 4.38 17.87
CA MET A 11 2.18 5.02 17.06
C MET A 11 1.64 5.52 15.70
N ALA A 12 0.79 4.74 15.04
CA ALA A 12 0.12 5.16 13.80
C ALA A 12 -0.76 6.40 14.03
N GLY A 13 -1.49 6.46 15.15
CA GLY A 13 -2.26 7.64 15.55
C GLY A 13 -1.39 8.88 15.81
N GLU A 14 -0.22 8.71 16.45
CA GLU A 14 0.73 9.79 16.69
C GLU A 14 1.33 10.34 15.39
N PHE A 15 1.76 9.46 14.48
CA PHE A 15 2.26 9.87 13.17
C PHE A 15 1.19 10.55 12.34
N TRP A 16 -0.05 10.03 12.37
CA TRP A 16 -1.18 10.67 11.72
C TRP A 16 -1.42 12.07 12.28
N ALA A 17 -1.42 12.24 13.60
CA ALA A 17 -1.64 13.54 14.23
C ALA A 17 -0.53 14.54 13.87
N CYS A 18 0.72 14.06 13.79
CA CYS A 18 1.84 14.86 13.31
C CYS A 18 1.66 15.28 11.85
N ALA A 19 1.32 14.36 10.95
CA ALA A 19 1.13 14.64 9.53
C ALA A 19 -0.06 15.57 9.30
N ASN A 20 -1.17 15.38 10.02
CA ASN A 20 -2.37 16.20 9.94
C ASN A 20 -2.12 17.68 10.34
N ASN A 21 -1.05 18.00 11.07
CA ASN A 21 -0.64 19.39 11.31
C ASN A 21 -0.07 20.08 10.06
N TYR A 22 0.34 19.31 9.07
CA TYR A 22 0.91 19.77 7.79
C TYR A 22 -0.02 19.45 6.60
N THR A 23 -1.25 19.05 6.87
CA THR A 23 -2.29 18.84 5.87
C THR A 23 -3.27 20.02 5.92
N VAL A 24 -3.52 20.63 4.77
CA VAL A 24 -4.43 21.78 4.64
C VAL A 24 -5.86 21.35 4.98
N SER A 25 -6.51 22.10 5.87
CA SER A 25 -7.89 21.90 6.27
C SER A 25 -8.75 23.12 5.93
N ASP A 26 -10.08 22.95 5.88
CA ASP A 26 -10.98 24.08 5.58
C ASP A 26 -10.87 25.22 6.61
N ARG A 27 -10.46 24.90 7.84
CA ARG A 27 -10.23 25.90 8.90
C ARG A 27 -9.07 26.83 8.58
N ASP A 28 -8.09 26.36 7.81
CA ASP A 28 -6.94 27.17 7.41
C ASP A 28 -7.33 28.26 6.39
N PHE A 29 -8.57 28.23 5.87
CA PHE A 29 -9.10 29.25 4.95
C PHE A 29 -9.95 30.32 5.64
N VAL A 30 -10.52 30.03 6.82
CA VAL A 30 -11.48 30.92 7.49
C VAL A 30 -10.78 31.98 8.33
N ASP A 31 -9.63 31.64 8.92
CA ASP A 31 -8.85 32.56 9.74
C ASP A 31 -7.64 33.09 8.96
N ALA A 32 -7.83 34.14 8.16
CA ALA A 32 -6.73 34.86 7.50
C ALA A 32 -5.71 35.48 8.48
N THR A 33 -6.00 35.47 9.79
CA THR A 33 -5.12 35.98 10.85
C THR A 33 -4.49 34.88 11.72
N THR A 34 -4.88 33.61 11.51
CA THR A 34 -4.29 32.46 12.19
C THR A 34 -3.63 31.58 11.12
N PRO A 35 -2.37 31.86 10.72
CA PRO A 35 -1.71 31.11 9.66
C PRO A 35 -1.73 29.62 9.98
N ILE A 36 -1.97 28.78 8.96
CA ILE A 36 -1.93 27.30 8.98
C ILE A 36 -1.17 26.80 10.21
N ARG A 37 -1.91 26.45 11.28
CA ARG A 37 -1.37 26.04 12.58
C ARG A 37 0.08 26.51 12.83
N THR A 38 0.36 27.81 12.86
CA THR A 38 1.65 28.40 13.28
C THR A 38 2.95 27.93 12.59
N THR A 39 2.91 27.14 11.50
CA THR A 39 4.13 26.43 11.00
C THR A 39 4.62 26.89 9.64
N LYS A 40 3.80 27.54 8.81
CA LYS A 40 4.20 28.03 7.48
C LYS A 40 4.28 29.56 7.48
N SER A 41 5.31 30.12 6.84
CA SER A 41 5.63 31.56 6.87
C SER A 41 5.15 32.33 5.64
N PHE A 42 4.31 31.72 4.79
CA PHE A 42 3.80 32.30 3.55
C PHE A 42 2.27 32.33 3.49
N SER A 43 1.73 33.11 2.55
CA SER A 43 0.29 33.20 2.30
C SER A 43 -0.22 32.00 1.49
N LEU A 44 -1.16 31.25 2.06
CA LEU A 44 -1.74 30.08 1.41
C LEU A 44 -2.74 30.46 0.31
N SER A 45 -2.61 29.86 -0.86
CA SER A 45 -3.65 29.82 -1.90
C SER A 45 -4.77 28.90 -1.43
N GLN A 46 -5.96 29.48 -1.20
CA GLN A 46 -7.13 28.69 -0.77
C GLN A 46 -7.70 27.85 -1.92
N MET A 47 -7.63 28.42 -3.13
CA MET A 47 -8.12 27.81 -4.36
C MET A 47 -7.07 27.90 -5.45
N CYS A 48 -7.07 26.91 -6.32
CA CYS A 48 -6.29 26.87 -7.54
C CYS A 48 -7.23 26.47 -8.68
N SER A 49 -7.41 27.36 -9.67
CA SER A 49 -8.40 27.18 -10.75
C SER A 49 -9.82 26.89 -10.24
N ASP A 50 -10.27 27.66 -9.24
CA ASP A 50 -11.57 27.50 -8.55
C ASP A 50 -11.76 26.16 -7.80
N LEU A 51 -10.71 25.36 -7.66
CA LEU A 51 -10.70 24.10 -6.93
C LEU A 51 -10.01 24.27 -5.58
N SER A 52 -10.57 23.66 -4.53
CA SER A 52 -10.03 23.75 -3.17
C SER A 52 -8.65 23.11 -3.05
N MET A 53 -7.79 23.71 -2.23
CA MET A 53 -6.49 23.16 -1.83
C MET A 53 -6.55 22.31 -0.55
N GLY A 54 -7.74 22.19 0.06
CA GLY A 54 -7.97 21.42 1.27
C GLY A 54 -7.74 19.92 1.04
N GLY A 55 -7.03 19.28 1.96
CA GLY A 55 -6.63 17.86 1.90
C GLY A 55 -5.20 17.63 1.40
N GLY A 56 -4.55 18.63 0.79
CA GLY A 56 -3.15 18.51 0.39
C GLY A 56 -2.20 18.53 1.59
N THR A 57 -1.13 17.74 1.53
CA THR A 57 -0.11 17.67 2.59
C THR A 57 1.24 18.19 2.10
N PHE A 58 1.91 19.01 2.91
CA PHE A 58 3.23 19.57 2.58
C PHE A 58 4.32 18.50 2.60
N GLU A 59 5.25 18.58 1.63
CA GLU A 59 6.39 17.66 1.51
C GLU A 59 7.25 17.62 2.78
N LEU A 60 7.51 18.79 3.37
CA LEU A 60 8.40 18.96 4.51
C LEU A 60 7.81 19.90 5.56
N LYS A 61 8.31 19.74 6.79
CA LYS A 61 7.92 20.52 7.97
C LYS A 61 8.42 21.97 7.96
N GLY A 62 9.45 22.28 7.17
CA GLY A 62 10.05 23.61 7.09
C GLY A 62 9.01 24.68 6.73
N ASP A 63 9.11 25.85 7.34
CA ASP A 63 8.15 26.94 7.22
C ASP A 63 8.13 27.58 5.82
N GLU A 64 9.28 27.59 5.15
CA GLU A 64 9.45 28.07 3.77
C GLU A 64 9.03 27.05 2.70
N VAL A 65 8.70 25.80 3.08
CA VAL A 65 8.35 24.77 2.10
C VAL A 65 6.89 24.91 1.70
N THR A 66 6.66 25.31 0.45
CA THR A 66 5.34 25.68 -0.08
C THR A 66 4.69 24.60 -0.95
N ALA A 67 5.40 23.50 -1.26
CA ALA A 67 4.88 22.43 -2.10
C ALA A 67 3.98 21.47 -1.32
N LEU A 68 2.77 21.26 -1.83
CA LEU A 68 1.91 20.14 -1.47
C LEU A 68 2.19 19.02 -2.47
N THR A 69 2.65 17.87 -1.99
CA THR A 69 3.15 16.81 -2.86
C THR A 69 2.32 15.54 -2.74
N ALA A 70 2.25 14.78 -3.83
CA ALA A 70 1.49 13.54 -3.88
C ALA A 70 2.06 12.45 -2.99
N ASP A 71 3.38 12.38 -2.80
CA ASP A 71 3.99 11.41 -1.89
C ASP A 71 3.48 11.64 -0.45
N ALA A 72 3.59 12.87 0.06
CA ALA A 72 3.11 13.23 1.38
C ALA A 72 1.59 13.06 1.50
N THR A 73 0.84 13.53 0.49
CA THR A 73 -0.61 13.50 0.50
C THR A 73 -1.17 12.08 0.39
N SER A 74 -0.63 11.24 -0.50
CA SER A 74 -1.09 9.86 -0.70
C SER A 74 -0.70 8.96 0.48
N ILE A 75 0.45 9.19 1.13
CA ILE A 75 0.80 8.47 2.37
C ILE A 75 -0.13 8.88 3.52
N PHE A 76 -0.41 10.18 3.67
CA PHE A 76 -1.36 10.65 4.68
C PHE A 76 -2.78 10.12 4.43
N PHE A 77 -3.21 10.09 3.15
CA PHE A 77 -4.45 9.47 2.73
C PHE A 77 -4.47 7.99 3.12
N LEU A 78 -3.45 7.23 2.76
CA LEU A 78 -3.35 5.79 3.06
C LEU A 78 -3.42 5.52 4.57
N LEU A 79 -2.66 6.26 5.37
CA LEU A 79 -2.67 6.13 6.82
C LEU A 79 -4.05 6.48 7.42
N SER A 80 -4.68 7.54 6.91
CA SER A 80 -6.04 7.93 7.29
C SER A 80 -7.07 6.84 6.97
N ALA A 81 -6.97 6.23 5.78
CA ALA A 81 -7.88 5.16 5.37
C ALA A 81 -7.71 3.92 6.26
N TYR A 82 -6.47 3.47 6.53
CA TYR A 82 -6.21 2.36 7.45
C TYR A 82 -6.69 2.64 8.87
N LEU A 83 -6.42 3.83 9.42
CA LEU A 83 -6.90 4.20 10.76
C LEU A 83 -8.43 4.26 10.80
N GLY A 84 -9.06 4.77 9.74
CA GLY A 84 -10.52 4.75 9.57
C GLY A 84 -11.08 3.33 9.57
N GLU A 85 -10.47 2.42 8.82
CA GLU A 85 -10.86 1.01 8.75
C GLU A 85 -10.78 0.32 10.12
N VAL A 86 -9.64 0.43 10.80
CA VAL A 86 -9.42 -0.32 12.05
C VAL A 86 -10.11 0.28 13.27
N THR A 87 -10.40 1.59 13.27
CA THR A 87 -11.02 2.27 14.42
C THR A 87 -12.48 2.66 14.20
N SER A 88 -12.96 2.63 12.96
CA SER A 88 -14.25 3.19 12.53
C SER A 88 -14.45 4.66 12.97
N ASN A 89 -13.35 5.40 13.20
CA ASN A 89 -13.41 6.78 13.64
C ASN A 89 -13.55 7.72 12.44
N GLN A 90 -14.63 8.51 12.44
CA GLN A 90 -14.98 9.41 11.35
C GLN A 90 -13.92 10.48 11.07
N ILE A 91 -13.12 10.87 12.07
CA ILE A 91 -12.05 11.86 11.87
C ILE A 91 -11.04 11.38 10.82
N TYR A 92 -10.67 10.09 10.86
CA TYR A 92 -9.74 9.51 9.91
C TYR A 92 -10.39 9.29 8.54
N ILE A 93 -11.64 8.83 8.50
CA ILE A 93 -12.40 8.67 7.26
C ILE A 93 -12.57 10.01 6.54
N ASP A 94 -12.94 11.07 7.26
CA ASP A 94 -13.09 12.41 6.69
C ASP A 94 -11.75 12.97 6.18
N ALA A 95 -10.64 12.71 6.88
CA ALA A 95 -9.31 13.11 6.43
C ALA A 95 -8.89 12.36 5.16
N ALA A 96 -9.21 11.06 5.06
CA ALA A 96 -8.99 10.27 3.86
C ALA A 96 -9.79 10.84 2.67
N LYS A 97 -11.09 11.12 2.87
CA LYS A 97 -11.96 11.73 1.85
C LYS A 97 -11.45 13.10 1.38
N ARG A 98 -11.00 13.96 2.30
CA ARG A 98 -10.41 15.27 1.94
C ARG A 98 -9.15 15.10 1.10
N SER A 99 -8.26 14.19 1.49
CA SER A 99 -7.02 13.93 0.75
C SER A 99 -7.31 13.40 -0.66
N LEU A 100 -8.30 12.50 -0.81
CA LEU A 100 -8.78 12.06 -2.11
C LEU A 100 -9.38 13.21 -2.93
N GLY A 101 -10.18 14.08 -2.32
CA GLY A 101 -10.73 15.27 -2.96
C GLY A 101 -9.62 16.17 -3.53
N PHE A 102 -8.56 16.41 -2.75
CA PHE A 102 -7.39 17.14 -3.20
C PHE A 102 -6.69 16.45 -4.37
N ILE A 103 -6.41 15.15 -4.26
CA ILE A 103 -5.74 14.39 -5.32
C ILE A 103 -6.54 14.47 -6.62
N ARG A 104 -7.87 14.24 -6.57
CA ARG A 104 -8.74 14.28 -7.75
C ARG A 104 -8.76 15.64 -8.44
N THR A 105 -8.82 16.71 -7.64
CA THR A 105 -9.02 18.07 -8.17
C THR A 105 -7.71 18.75 -8.57
N GLN A 106 -6.63 18.51 -7.84
CA GLN A 106 -5.36 19.21 -8.02
C GLN A 106 -4.27 18.34 -8.66
N LEU A 107 -4.21 17.05 -8.33
CA LEU A 107 -3.05 16.21 -8.66
C LEU A 107 -3.32 15.11 -9.67
N LEU A 108 -4.56 14.88 -10.08
CA LEU A 108 -4.88 13.86 -11.06
C LEU A 108 -4.68 14.40 -12.48
N SER A 109 -3.83 13.74 -13.26
CA SER A 109 -3.63 14.08 -14.67
C SER A 109 -4.88 13.72 -15.49
N ARG A 110 -4.95 14.19 -16.73
CA ARG A 110 -6.03 13.81 -17.66
C ARG A 110 -6.05 12.31 -17.95
N GLN A 111 -4.89 11.66 -17.83
CA GLN A 111 -4.69 10.23 -17.96
C GLN A 111 -4.94 9.48 -16.64
N GLY A 112 -5.43 10.12 -15.57
CA GLY A 112 -5.68 9.42 -14.32
C GLY A 112 -4.42 9.03 -13.52
N LEU A 113 -3.26 9.59 -13.85
CA LEU A 113 -2.03 9.39 -13.06
C LEU A 113 -1.86 10.50 -12.03
N VAL A 114 -1.26 10.17 -10.89
CA VAL A 114 -1.03 11.16 -9.82
C VAL A 114 0.25 11.95 -10.11
N MET A 115 0.10 13.24 -10.36
CA MET A 115 1.17 14.23 -10.54
C MET A 115 1.91 14.48 -9.22
N ARG A 116 3.15 14.98 -9.32
CA ARG A 116 4.06 15.14 -8.18
C ARG A 116 3.51 16.09 -7.11
N GLY A 117 2.85 17.17 -7.49
CA GLY A 117 2.40 18.16 -6.53
C GLY A 117 2.00 19.50 -7.13
N ILE A 118 1.80 20.47 -6.26
CA ILE A 118 1.40 21.83 -6.58
C ILE A 118 1.95 22.78 -5.50
N TYR A 119 2.36 23.99 -5.90
CA TYR A 119 2.76 25.00 -4.93
C TYR A 119 1.53 25.69 -4.34
N ALA A 120 1.48 25.76 -3.02
CA ALA A 120 0.38 26.38 -2.30
C ALA A 120 0.63 27.86 -1.94
N ASP A 121 1.80 28.41 -2.26
CA ASP A 121 2.08 29.84 -2.08
C ASP A 121 1.38 30.66 -3.17
N GLN A 122 0.68 31.71 -2.75
CA GLN A 122 0.01 32.68 -3.63
C GLN A 122 0.97 33.31 -4.65
N ASN A 123 2.25 33.51 -4.31
CA ASN A 123 3.22 34.10 -5.22
C ASN A 123 3.62 33.17 -6.38
N ARG A 124 3.38 31.86 -6.23
CA ARG A 124 3.67 30.87 -7.28
C ARG A 124 2.44 30.52 -8.11
N SER A 125 1.31 31.19 -7.89
CA SER A 125 0.10 31.07 -8.71
C SER A 125 -0.30 29.62 -9.00
N CYS A 126 -0.24 28.75 -7.99
CA CYS A 126 -0.63 27.35 -8.12
C CYS A 126 0.19 26.56 -9.18
N GLU A 127 1.46 26.91 -9.36
CA GLU A 127 2.35 26.18 -10.27
C GLU A 127 2.37 24.68 -9.91
N THR A 128 2.02 23.84 -10.89
CA THR A 128 1.93 22.39 -10.76
C THR A 128 3.25 21.70 -11.12
N LEU A 129 3.58 20.67 -10.36
CA LEU A 129 4.69 19.77 -10.62
C LEU A 129 4.16 18.56 -11.39
N PHE A 130 4.29 18.61 -12.72
CA PHE A 130 3.63 17.64 -13.62
C PHE A 130 4.26 16.25 -13.67
N ASP A 131 5.45 16.06 -13.10
CA ASP A 131 6.10 14.75 -13.07
C ASP A 131 5.17 13.70 -12.45
N THR A 132 5.09 12.52 -13.03
CA THR A 132 4.32 11.41 -12.47
C THR A 132 5.28 10.32 -12.00
N TYR A 133 4.96 9.72 -10.85
CA TYR A 133 5.75 8.65 -10.26
C TYR A 133 4.87 7.44 -9.94
N PRO A 134 5.34 6.21 -10.24
CA PRO A 134 4.55 5.01 -10.00
C PRO A 134 4.18 4.84 -8.52
N TYR A 135 5.09 5.16 -7.59
CA TYR A 135 4.79 5.09 -6.16
C TYR A 135 3.68 6.05 -5.70
N ASN A 136 3.60 7.28 -6.23
CA ASN A 136 2.52 8.22 -5.89
C ASN A 136 1.16 7.66 -6.28
N THR A 137 1.07 7.10 -7.49
CA THR A 137 -0.14 6.45 -7.97
C THR A 137 -0.43 5.16 -7.18
N GLY A 138 0.60 4.37 -6.85
CA GLY A 138 0.49 3.18 -6.03
C GLY A 138 -0.13 3.46 -4.66
N PHE A 139 0.40 4.43 -3.90
CA PHE A 139 -0.16 4.82 -2.61
C PHE A 139 -1.63 5.26 -2.72
N THR A 140 -1.97 6.01 -3.77
CA THR A 140 -3.36 6.44 -4.01
C THR A 140 -4.28 5.26 -4.34
N ILE A 141 -3.86 4.33 -5.20
CA ILE A 141 -4.63 3.11 -5.52
C ILE A 141 -4.89 2.30 -4.24
N GLU A 142 -3.87 2.11 -3.42
CA GLU A 142 -4.00 1.37 -2.17
C GLU A 142 -4.99 2.04 -1.22
N ALA A 143 -4.85 3.35 -1.04
CA ALA A 143 -5.72 4.12 -0.17
C ALA A 143 -7.18 4.13 -0.66
N LEU A 144 -7.39 4.22 -1.97
CA LEU A 144 -8.70 4.08 -2.61
C LEU A 144 -9.31 2.71 -2.30
N SER A 145 -8.55 1.62 -2.44
CA SER A 145 -9.05 0.26 -2.21
C SER A 145 -9.57 0.02 -0.78
N ILE A 146 -9.03 0.76 0.18
CA ILE A 146 -9.49 0.75 1.58
C ILE A 146 -10.70 1.66 1.72
N LEU A 147 -10.61 2.89 1.22
CA LEU A 147 -11.69 3.87 1.34
C LEU A 147 -12.99 3.40 0.68
N THR A 148 -12.93 2.70 -0.46
CA THR A 148 -14.12 2.10 -1.11
C THR A 148 -14.84 1.10 -0.23
N GLY A 149 -14.15 0.46 0.73
CA GLY A 149 -14.77 -0.40 1.74
C GLY A 149 -15.39 0.36 2.92
N LEU A 150 -15.10 1.65 3.05
CA LEU A 150 -15.56 2.52 4.15
C LEU A 150 -16.62 3.54 3.70
N SER A 151 -16.80 3.73 2.39
CA SER A 151 -17.79 4.64 1.83
C SER A 151 -18.52 4.02 0.65
N ASP A 152 -19.83 4.22 0.60
CA ASP A 152 -20.70 3.75 -0.49
C ASP A 152 -20.62 4.61 -1.77
N GLU A 153 -19.48 5.26 -2.02
CA GLU A 153 -19.29 6.18 -3.14
C GLU A 153 -18.80 5.42 -4.38
N GLU A 154 -19.71 5.05 -5.28
CA GLU A 154 -19.41 4.31 -6.53
C GLU A 154 -18.30 4.99 -7.36
N SER A 155 -18.26 6.33 -7.35
CA SER A 155 -17.23 7.10 -8.04
C SER A 155 -15.79 6.85 -7.55
N ASP A 156 -15.61 6.36 -6.32
CA ASP A 156 -14.30 6.00 -5.76
C ASP A 156 -13.79 4.69 -6.37
N GLN A 157 -14.67 3.72 -6.60
CA GLN A 157 -14.33 2.48 -7.28
C GLN A 157 -13.98 2.72 -8.75
N GLU A 158 -14.81 3.47 -9.48
CA GLU A 158 -14.53 3.80 -10.89
C GLU A 158 -13.19 4.54 -11.03
N GLN A 159 -12.89 5.46 -10.12
CA GLN A 159 -11.62 6.17 -10.08
C GLN A 159 -10.45 5.19 -9.84
N MET A 160 -10.59 4.25 -8.91
CA MET A 160 -9.56 3.24 -8.63
C MET A 160 -9.27 2.40 -9.88
N GLU A 161 -10.31 1.86 -10.52
CA GLU A 161 -10.19 1.01 -11.71
C GLU A 161 -9.51 1.75 -12.86
N ARG A 162 -9.91 3.00 -13.12
CA ARG A 162 -9.26 3.86 -14.12
C ARG A 162 -7.80 4.13 -13.79
N THR A 163 -7.49 4.42 -12.53
CA THR A 163 -6.12 4.72 -12.07
C THR A 163 -5.23 3.49 -12.22
N ILE A 164 -5.75 2.29 -11.94
CA ILE A 164 -5.05 1.01 -12.14
C ILE A 164 -4.75 0.81 -13.63
N ALA A 165 -5.76 0.92 -14.49
CA ALA A 165 -5.61 0.71 -15.92
C ALA A 165 -4.54 1.63 -16.52
N GLU A 166 -4.47 2.87 -16.07
CA GLU A 166 -3.50 3.85 -16.57
C GLU A 166 -2.09 3.58 -16.02
N ALA A 167 -1.96 3.23 -14.74
CA ALA A 167 -0.68 2.90 -14.11
C ALA A 167 0.00 1.68 -14.76
N THR A 168 -0.78 0.66 -15.13
CA THR A 168 -0.30 -0.59 -15.73
C THR A 168 -0.12 -0.52 -17.25
N ASN A 169 -0.55 0.57 -17.90
CA ASN A 169 -0.37 0.80 -19.35
C ASN A 169 0.53 2.01 -19.68
N THR A 170 1.07 2.71 -18.68
CA THR A 170 1.95 3.87 -18.91
C THR A 170 3.31 3.42 -19.45
N GLY A 171 3.60 3.75 -20.71
CA GLY A 171 4.82 3.35 -21.42
C GLY A 171 6.16 3.86 -20.85
N GLY A 172 6.13 4.72 -19.82
CA GLY A 172 7.31 5.14 -19.05
C GLY A 172 7.51 4.38 -17.73
N TRP A 173 6.53 3.58 -17.31
CA TRP A 173 6.56 2.79 -16.07
C TRP A 173 6.62 1.29 -16.36
N GLN A 174 6.34 0.89 -17.58
CA GLN A 174 6.32 -0.50 -18.04
C GLN A 174 7.24 -0.64 -19.24
N ASN A 175 7.91 -1.78 -19.36
CA ASN A 175 8.54 -2.17 -20.61
C ASN A 175 7.54 -2.85 -21.56
N GLY A 176 7.98 -3.21 -22.77
CA GLY A 176 7.14 -3.87 -23.78
C GLY A 176 6.60 -5.25 -23.38
N ASN A 177 7.12 -5.85 -22.31
CA ASN A 177 6.66 -7.14 -21.77
C ASN A 177 5.73 -6.97 -20.56
N GLY A 178 5.35 -5.73 -20.22
CA GLY A 178 4.49 -5.44 -19.07
C GLY A 178 5.20 -5.52 -17.72
N VAL A 179 6.52 -5.60 -17.68
CA VAL A 179 7.31 -5.57 -16.43
C VAL A 179 7.50 -4.11 -16.01
N VAL A 180 7.29 -3.82 -14.72
CA VAL A 180 7.56 -2.49 -14.17
C VAL A 180 9.04 -2.17 -14.35
N SER A 181 9.30 -1.05 -15.02
CA SER A 181 10.62 -0.65 -15.47
C SER A 181 10.73 0.87 -15.45
N TRP A 182 10.73 1.42 -14.24
CA TRP A 182 10.88 2.84 -13.98
C TRP A 182 12.37 3.25 -13.89
N ARG A 183 12.69 4.49 -14.30
CA ARG A 183 14.04 5.12 -14.28
C ARG A 183 15.23 4.15 -14.34
N GLY A 184 15.55 3.70 -15.55
CA GLY A 184 16.70 2.80 -15.74
C GLY A 184 16.40 1.35 -15.41
N GLY A 185 15.14 0.93 -15.53
CA GLY A 185 14.74 -0.49 -15.45
C GLY A 185 14.27 -0.96 -14.07
N TYR A 186 14.27 -0.09 -13.06
CA TYR A 186 13.91 -0.47 -11.70
C TYR A 186 12.43 -0.75 -11.54
N GLY A 187 12.09 -1.80 -10.79
CA GLY A 187 10.73 -2.04 -10.36
C GLY A 187 10.21 -0.95 -9.40
N ASP A 188 8.89 -0.92 -9.20
CA ASP A 188 8.25 -0.07 -8.19
C ASP A 188 7.46 -0.95 -7.21
N PRO A 189 7.97 -1.20 -6.00
CA PRO A 189 7.30 -2.09 -5.05
C PRO A 189 5.99 -1.52 -4.49
N HIS A 190 5.79 -0.20 -4.52
CA HIS A 190 4.59 0.44 -3.99
C HIS A 190 3.39 0.20 -4.90
N LEU A 191 3.58 0.27 -6.22
CA LEU A 191 2.56 -0.09 -7.20
C LEU A 191 2.16 -1.57 -7.04
N ILE A 192 3.13 -2.47 -6.87
CA ILE A 192 2.85 -3.90 -6.70
C ILE A 192 2.08 -4.18 -5.42
N ARG A 193 2.49 -3.58 -4.30
CA ARG A 193 1.79 -3.68 -3.02
C ARG A 193 0.35 -3.15 -3.12
N ALA A 194 0.15 -2.04 -3.82
CA ALA A 194 -1.17 -1.46 -4.05
C ALA A 194 -2.07 -2.41 -4.86
N LEU A 195 -1.56 -2.97 -5.94
CA LEU A 195 -2.31 -3.93 -6.77
C LEU A 195 -2.65 -5.21 -6.00
N SER A 196 -1.73 -5.73 -5.19
CA SER A 196 -2.00 -6.86 -4.30
C SER A 196 -3.11 -6.54 -3.30
N THR A 197 -3.07 -5.33 -2.72
CA THR A 197 -4.09 -4.82 -1.78
C THR A 197 -5.48 -4.77 -2.43
N VAL A 198 -5.56 -4.35 -3.68
CA VAL A 198 -6.81 -4.36 -4.46
C VAL A 198 -7.25 -5.81 -4.71
N TYR A 199 -6.35 -6.67 -5.21
CA TYR A 199 -6.66 -8.07 -5.52
C TYR A 199 -7.30 -8.81 -4.35
N VAL A 200 -6.76 -8.66 -3.13
CA VAL A 200 -7.30 -9.34 -1.94
C VAL A 200 -8.64 -8.77 -1.46
N ARG A 201 -9.00 -7.55 -1.88
CA ARG A 201 -10.25 -6.86 -1.50
C ARG A 201 -11.33 -6.95 -2.57
N THR A 202 -10.97 -7.22 -3.81
CA THR A 202 -11.93 -7.34 -4.92
C THR A 202 -12.50 -8.77 -5.00
N PRO A 203 -13.80 -8.95 -5.32
CA PRO A 203 -14.35 -10.28 -5.57
C PRO A 203 -13.52 -11.06 -6.61
N ARG A 204 -13.19 -12.31 -6.29
CA ARG A 204 -12.34 -13.18 -7.13
C ARG A 204 -12.89 -13.36 -8.56
N THR A 205 -14.20 -13.27 -8.72
CA THR A 205 -14.91 -13.43 -10.01
C THR A 205 -14.91 -12.16 -10.87
N SER A 206 -14.37 -11.05 -10.39
CA SER A 206 -14.33 -9.81 -11.16
C SER A 206 -13.27 -9.85 -12.25
N GLU A 207 -13.52 -9.14 -13.35
CA GLU A 207 -12.53 -8.94 -14.41
C GLU A 207 -11.29 -8.20 -13.90
N LEU A 208 -11.47 -7.26 -12.96
CA LEU A 208 -10.38 -6.55 -12.30
C LEU A 208 -9.46 -7.50 -11.53
N SER A 209 -10.01 -8.45 -10.77
CA SER A 209 -9.22 -9.46 -10.05
C SER A 209 -8.40 -10.32 -11.02
N ALA A 210 -9.01 -10.80 -12.11
CA ALA A 210 -8.32 -11.59 -13.13
C ALA A 210 -7.21 -10.78 -13.84
N TYR A 211 -7.47 -9.50 -14.13
CA TYR A 211 -6.49 -8.58 -14.69
C TYR A 211 -5.28 -8.39 -13.77
N ILE A 212 -5.53 -8.03 -12.50
CA ILE A 212 -4.48 -7.78 -11.52
C ILE A 212 -3.68 -9.06 -11.26
N LYS A 213 -4.33 -10.22 -11.13
CA LYS A 213 -3.65 -11.51 -10.97
C LYS A 213 -2.66 -11.77 -12.11
N SER A 214 -3.09 -11.56 -13.35
CA SER A 214 -2.25 -11.74 -14.52
C SER A 214 -1.05 -10.78 -14.50
N TYR A 215 -1.30 -9.52 -14.17
CA TYR A 215 -0.27 -8.49 -14.07
C TYR A 215 0.77 -8.80 -12.97
N LEU A 216 0.32 -9.17 -11.76
CA LEU A 216 1.20 -9.56 -10.65
C LEU A 216 2.03 -10.81 -10.99
N GLY A 217 1.45 -11.77 -11.71
CA GLY A 217 2.17 -12.95 -12.20
C GLY A 217 3.34 -12.60 -13.13
N VAL A 218 3.17 -11.60 -14.01
CA VAL A 218 4.27 -11.10 -14.85
C VAL A 218 5.40 -10.53 -13.99
N GLN A 219 5.08 -9.76 -12.95
CA GLN A 219 6.10 -9.17 -12.07
C GLN A 219 6.83 -10.23 -11.27
N PHE A 220 6.10 -11.23 -10.75
CA PHE A 220 6.67 -12.35 -10.04
C PHE A 220 7.70 -13.09 -10.90
N ASN A 221 7.30 -13.48 -12.12
CA ASN A 221 8.20 -14.18 -13.05
C ASN A 221 9.42 -13.32 -13.39
N ALA A 222 9.24 -12.03 -13.62
CA ALA A 222 10.35 -11.12 -13.90
C ALA A 222 11.37 -11.07 -12.74
N VAL A 223 10.90 -10.95 -11.50
CA VAL A 223 11.75 -10.96 -10.30
C VAL A 223 12.46 -12.30 -10.12
N THR A 224 11.76 -13.43 -10.33
CA THR A 224 12.33 -14.77 -10.07
C THR A 224 13.17 -15.33 -11.21
N GLU A 225 12.99 -14.86 -12.44
CA GLU A 225 13.67 -15.42 -13.62
C GLU A 225 14.69 -14.46 -14.23
N LEU A 226 14.47 -13.14 -14.16
CA LEU A 226 15.31 -12.13 -14.81
C LEU A 226 16.15 -11.33 -13.83
N ALA A 227 15.67 -11.12 -12.61
CA ALA A 227 16.34 -10.30 -11.60
C ALA A 227 17.15 -11.11 -10.58
N THR A 228 17.16 -12.44 -10.64
CA THR A 228 17.96 -13.31 -9.76
C THR A 228 18.73 -14.34 -10.57
N SER A 229 19.91 -14.71 -10.10
CA SER A 229 20.79 -15.67 -10.77
C SER A 229 20.54 -17.07 -10.24
N GLY A 230 20.21 -18.02 -11.12
CA GLY A 230 20.34 -19.46 -10.86
C GLY A 230 19.63 -19.98 -9.60
N GLY A 231 18.48 -19.40 -9.23
CA GLY A 231 17.75 -19.79 -8.01
C GLY A 231 18.36 -19.25 -6.70
N SER A 232 19.27 -18.28 -6.78
CA SER A 232 19.77 -17.56 -5.61
C SER A 232 18.66 -16.74 -4.94
N SER A 233 18.88 -16.39 -3.67
CA SER A 233 18.04 -15.45 -2.93
C SER A 233 18.57 -14.01 -3.02
N ILE A 234 19.32 -13.67 -4.06
CA ILE A 234 19.81 -12.32 -4.32
C ILE A 234 19.04 -11.75 -5.51
N TYR A 235 18.16 -10.80 -5.22
CA TYR A 235 17.34 -10.13 -6.23
C TYR A 235 17.91 -8.75 -6.61
N GLY A 236 17.86 -8.43 -7.90
CA GLY A 236 18.21 -7.12 -8.44
C GLY A 236 17.03 -6.15 -8.46
N GLY A 237 17.33 -4.85 -8.42
CA GLY A 237 16.30 -3.81 -8.53
C GLY A 237 15.73 -3.68 -9.95
N GLN A 238 16.51 -4.06 -10.97
CA GLN A 238 16.07 -4.09 -12.36
C GLN A 238 15.32 -5.40 -12.65
N TRP A 239 13.99 -5.35 -12.67
CA TRP A 239 13.17 -6.56 -12.83
C TRP A 239 13.20 -7.13 -14.24
N ASN A 240 13.64 -6.36 -15.23
CA ASN A 240 13.89 -6.83 -16.59
C ASN A 240 15.30 -7.44 -16.78
N GLY A 241 16.08 -7.56 -15.71
CA GLY A 241 17.44 -8.07 -15.72
C GLY A 241 18.48 -7.04 -16.20
N PRO A 242 19.77 -7.43 -16.21
CA PRO A 242 20.28 -8.77 -15.88
C PRO A 242 20.24 -9.08 -14.36
N PRO A 243 20.36 -10.36 -13.96
CA PRO A 243 20.54 -10.74 -12.57
C PRO A 243 21.75 -10.08 -11.92
N VAL A 244 21.71 -9.95 -10.59
CA VAL A 244 22.83 -9.45 -9.78
C VAL A 244 23.37 -10.55 -8.87
N ASP A 245 24.68 -10.48 -8.58
CA ASP A 245 25.38 -11.36 -7.65
C ASP A 245 25.68 -10.71 -6.30
N LYS A 246 25.46 -9.39 -6.20
CA LYS A 246 25.70 -8.59 -5.00
C LYS A 246 24.39 -8.27 -4.28
N PHE A 247 24.36 -8.56 -2.99
CA PHE A 247 23.26 -8.17 -2.11
C PHE A 247 23.15 -6.65 -1.99
N GLU A 248 21.94 -6.15 -2.20
CA GLU A 248 21.54 -4.78 -1.89
C GLU A 248 20.19 -4.81 -1.17
N ALA A 249 20.12 -4.17 0.01
CA ALA A 249 18.97 -4.24 0.89
C ALA A 249 17.69 -3.67 0.24
N ASP A 250 17.82 -2.57 -0.50
CA ASP A 250 16.70 -1.94 -1.19
C ASP A 250 16.11 -2.86 -2.27
N ASN A 251 16.98 -3.52 -3.05
CA ASN A 251 16.55 -4.47 -4.07
C ASN A 251 15.87 -5.69 -3.46
N GLN A 252 16.38 -6.21 -2.33
CA GLN A 252 15.74 -7.32 -1.62
C GLN A 252 14.37 -6.91 -1.09
N THR A 253 14.28 -5.72 -0.49
CA THR A 253 13.01 -5.20 0.04
C THR A 253 11.98 -5.02 -1.06
N ALA A 254 12.38 -4.50 -2.22
CA ALA A 254 11.51 -4.37 -3.38
C ALA A 254 11.05 -5.73 -3.92
N ALA A 255 11.95 -6.71 -4.03
CA ALA A 255 11.63 -8.06 -4.48
C ALA A 255 10.67 -8.78 -3.54
N VAL A 256 10.86 -8.66 -2.21
CA VAL A 256 9.98 -9.26 -1.20
C VAL A 256 8.53 -8.78 -1.37
N GLN A 257 8.30 -7.51 -1.73
CA GLN A 257 6.94 -7.02 -1.98
C GLN A 257 6.27 -7.74 -3.16
N VAL A 258 7.02 -8.07 -4.21
CA VAL A 258 6.51 -8.87 -5.35
C VAL A 258 6.23 -10.31 -4.93
N LEU A 259 7.15 -10.93 -4.17
CA LEU A 259 6.99 -12.30 -3.70
C LEU A 259 5.78 -12.44 -2.77
N LEU A 260 5.59 -11.50 -1.85
CA LEU A 260 4.42 -11.46 -0.97
C LEU A 260 3.12 -11.24 -1.76
N ALA A 261 3.15 -10.36 -2.76
CA ALA A 261 2.00 -10.11 -3.63
C ALA A 261 1.55 -11.34 -4.43
N ALA A 262 2.45 -12.30 -4.67
CA ALA A 262 2.15 -13.53 -5.39
C ALA A 262 1.51 -14.62 -4.52
N ILE A 263 1.64 -14.56 -3.18
CA ILE A 263 1.10 -15.58 -2.26
C ILE A 263 -0.41 -15.84 -2.48
N PRO A 264 -1.27 -14.81 -2.52
CA PRO A 264 -2.70 -15.03 -2.69
C PRO A 264 -3.08 -15.63 -4.05
N LEU A 265 -2.19 -15.57 -5.05
CA LEU A 265 -2.46 -16.05 -6.40
C LEU A 265 -2.47 -17.59 -6.49
N SER A 266 -1.75 -18.27 -5.57
CA SER A 266 -1.59 -19.73 -5.56
C SER A 266 -2.79 -20.50 -5.02
N GLU A 267 -3.66 -19.87 -4.22
CA GLU A 267 -4.78 -20.56 -3.56
C GLU A 267 -5.90 -21.01 -4.50
N GLU A 268 -5.92 -20.58 -5.75
CA GLU A 268 -6.97 -20.93 -6.71
C GLU A 268 -6.79 -22.30 -7.38
N SER A 269 -5.59 -22.89 -7.35
CA SER A 269 -5.30 -24.11 -8.12
C SER A 269 -5.75 -25.43 -7.46
N THR A 270 -6.32 -25.41 -6.25
CA THR A 270 -6.59 -26.64 -5.48
C THR A 270 -8.07 -26.93 -5.21
N SER A 271 -8.98 -26.47 -6.07
CA SER A 271 -10.32 -27.05 -6.06
C SER A 271 -10.26 -28.45 -6.68
N PRO A 272 -10.55 -29.53 -5.93
CA PRO A 272 -10.58 -30.86 -6.49
C PRO A 272 -11.65 -30.88 -7.58
N ILE A 273 -11.26 -31.11 -8.82
CA ILE A 273 -12.19 -31.48 -9.87
C ILE A 273 -12.74 -32.85 -9.44
N THR A 274 -13.88 -32.85 -8.76
CA THR A 274 -14.63 -34.08 -8.52
C THR A 274 -14.92 -34.67 -9.89
N PRO A 275 -14.46 -35.89 -10.21
CA PRO A 275 -14.74 -36.50 -11.49
C PRO A 275 -16.26 -36.69 -11.60
N VAL A 276 -16.88 -35.89 -12.45
CA VAL A 276 -18.29 -36.05 -12.80
C VAL A 276 -18.39 -37.32 -13.62
N ASN A 277 -18.78 -38.42 -12.96
CA ASN A 277 -19.22 -39.62 -13.65
C ASN A 277 -20.51 -39.28 -14.43
N PRO A 278 -20.62 -39.65 -15.72
CA PRO A 278 -21.86 -39.53 -16.45
C PRO A 278 -22.80 -40.64 -15.96
N VAL A 279 -23.83 -40.28 -15.18
CA VAL A 279 -24.93 -41.19 -14.85
C VAL A 279 -26.16 -40.74 -15.63
N GLU A 280 -26.37 -41.41 -16.76
CA GLU A 280 -27.70 -41.66 -17.31
C GLU A 280 -28.48 -42.49 -16.28
N SER A 281 -29.57 -41.96 -15.71
CA SER A 281 -30.72 -42.79 -15.37
C SER A 281 -31.96 -41.93 -15.12
N ASP A 282 -32.91 -42.11 -16.02
CA ASP A 282 -34.29 -41.63 -16.00
C ASP A 282 -35.03 -42.22 -14.78
N SER A 283 -35.59 -41.37 -13.90
CA SER A 283 -36.59 -41.76 -12.90
C SER A 283 -37.34 -40.54 -12.35
N PRO A 284 -38.68 -40.60 -12.22
CA PRO A 284 -39.50 -39.47 -11.82
C PRO A 284 -39.41 -39.16 -10.30
N PRO A 285 -39.49 -37.88 -9.90
CA PRO A 285 -39.23 -37.46 -8.52
C PRO A 285 -40.40 -37.74 -7.56
N PRO A 286 -40.13 -38.18 -6.31
CA PRO A 286 -41.13 -38.26 -5.26
C PRO A 286 -41.45 -36.87 -4.69
N LYS A 287 -42.76 -36.59 -4.56
CA LYS A 287 -43.30 -35.34 -4.02
C LYS A 287 -42.92 -35.17 -2.53
N LYS A 288 -42.14 -34.13 -2.21
CA LYS A 288 -41.79 -33.77 -0.84
C LYS A 288 -42.89 -32.89 -0.20
N PRO A 289 -43.23 -33.09 1.08
CA PRO A 289 -44.15 -32.22 1.80
C PRO A 289 -43.52 -30.85 2.08
N SER A 290 -44.32 -29.80 1.90
CA SER A 290 -43.96 -28.40 2.13
C SER A 290 -43.65 -28.13 3.61
N ALA A 291 -42.41 -27.73 3.89
CA ALA A 291 -41.93 -27.30 5.21
C ALA A 291 -42.14 -25.79 5.47
N ALA A 292 -43.04 -25.14 4.73
CA ALA A 292 -43.27 -23.70 4.81
C ALA A 292 -43.71 -23.23 6.22
N GLY A 293 -44.40 -24.09 6.99
CA GLY A 293 -44.84 -23.77 8.35
C GLY A 293 -43.71 -23.64 9.37
N ALA A 294 -42.61 -24.39 9.21
CA ALA A 294 -41.49 -24.36 10.16
C ALA A 294 -40.61 -23.13 9.98
N ILE A 295 -40.45 -22.66 8.74
CA ILE A 295 -39.64 -21.48 8.40
C ILE A 295 -40.37 -20.20 8.83
N ALA A 296 -41.70 -20.13 8.64
CA ALA A 296 -42.49 -18.98 9.07
C ALA A 296 -42.51 -18.79 10.60
N GLY A 297 -42.49 -19.88 11.39
CA GLY A 297 -42.46 -19.81 12.85
C GLY A 297 -41.13 -19.31 13.44
N GLY A 298 -40.00 -19.67 12.81
CA GLY A 298 -38.66 -19.30 13.29
C GLY A 298 -38.36 -17.80 13.18
N VAL A 299 -38.81 -17.15 12.11
CA VAL A 299 -38.52 -15.73 11.84
C VAL A 299 -39.25 -14.82 12.84
N VAL A 300 -40.50 -15.13 13.16
CA VAL A 300 -41.30 -14.33 14.11
C VAL A 300 -40.75 -14.45 15.54
N GLY A 301 -40.30 -15.65 15.94
CA GLY A 301 -39.66 -15.87 17.24
C GLY A 301 -38.29 -15.21 17.37
N GLY A 302 -37.48 -15.22 16.31
CA GLY A 302 -36.16 -14.58 16.30
C GLY A 302 -36.25 -13.05 16.46
N LEU A 303 -37.20 -12.41 15.77
CA LEU A 303 -37.40 -10.97 15.84
C LEU A 303 -37.82 -10.49 17.24
N THR A 304 -38.62 -11.29 17.96
CA THR A 304 -39.04 -10.95 19.33
C THR A 304 -37.87 -11.01 20.32
N VAL A 305 -36.98 -12.00 20.19
CA VAL A 305 -35.77 -12.11 21.04
C VAL A 305 -34.79 -10.98 20.76
N LEU A 306 -34.56 -10.63 19.49
CA LEU A 306 -33.66 -9.52 19.13
C LEU A 306 -34.16 -8.17 19.65
N MET A 307 -35.49 -7.92 19.58
CA MET A 307 -36.08 -6.70 20.12
C MET A 307 -35.90 -6.60 21.65
N MET A 308 -36.05 -7.71 22.37
CA MET A 308 -35.83 -7.76 23.83
C MET A 308 -34.37 -7.50 24.21
N ILE A 309 -33.41 -8.05 23.45
CA ILE A 309 -31.98 -7.79 23.65
C ILE A 309 -31.65 -6.32 23.40
N GLY A 310 -32.19 -5.72 22.33
CA GLY A 310 -32.01 -4.30 22.04
C GLY A 310 -32.52 -3.39 23.16
N ILE A 311 -33.70 -3.66 23.70
CA ILE A 311 -34.28 -2.92 24.83
C ILE A 311 -33.40 -3.07 26.08
N ALA A 312 -32.93 -4.29 26.37
CA ALA A 312 -32.05 -4.54 27.51
C ALA A 312 -30.73 -3.77 27.42
N VAL A 313 -30.09 -3.73 26.25
CA VAL A 313 -28.85 -2.99 26.01
C VAL A 313 -29.05 -1.48 26.19
N ILE A 314 -30.15 -0.92 25.66
CA ILE A 314 -30.49 0.50 25.84
C ILE A 314 -30.70 0.83 27.33
N PHE A 315 -31.38 -0.05 28.07
CA PHE A 315 -31.65 0.14 29.49
C PHE A 315 -30.36 0.09 30.32
N ILE A 316 -29.44 -0.83 30.01
CA ILE A 316 -28.13 -0.94 30.66
C ILE A 316 -27.27 0.30 30.35
N ARG A 317 -27.24 0.77 29.10
CA ARG A 317 -26.51 2.00 28.72
C ARG A 317 -27.04 3.23 29.43
N ARG A 318 -28.37 3.42 29.50
CA ARG A 318 -28.99 4.52 30.25
C ARG A 318 -28.67 4.46 31.74
N ARG A 319 -28.62 3.27 32.34
CA ARG A 319 -28.27 3.09 33.76
C ARG A 319 -26.80 3.40 34.03
N ARG A 320 -25.90 3.07 33.11
CA ARG A 320 -24.47 3.41 33.23
C ARG A 320 -24.22 4.92 33.07
N TYR A 321 -24.90 5.58 32.13
CA TYR A 321 -24.77 7.02 31.95
C TYR A 321 -25.19 7.83 33.18
N ARG A 322 -26.18 7.37 33.94
CA ARG A 322 -26.59 8.03 35.20
C ARG A 322 -25.61 7.84 36.37
N ARG A 323 -24.57 7.00 36.23
CA ARG A 323 -23.56 6.79 37.26
C ARG A 323 -22.23 7.49 36.99
N TYR A 324 -22.12 8.21 35.87
CA TYR A 324 -20.99 9.09 35.58
C TYR A 324 -21.43 10.54 35.82
N GLU A 325 -21.52 10.95 37.08
CA GLU A 325 -21.21 12.35 37.40
C GLU A 325 -19.68 12.48 37.27
N PRO A 326 -19.17 13.30 36.33
CA PRO A 326 -17.74 13.51 36.24
C PRO A 326 -17.27 14.19 37.53
N PRO A 327 -16.27 13.64 38.25
CA PRO A 327 -15.63 14.39 39.31
C PRO A 327 -15.07 15.68 38.70
N MET A 328 -15.40 16.81 39.32
CA MET A 328 -14.81 18.11 38.96
C MET A 328 -13.29 17.97 39.03
N VAL A 329 -12.65 17.95 37.86
CA VAL A 329 -11.20 17.96 37.75
C VAL A 329 -10.72 19.34 38.17
N SER A 330 -10.06 19.37 39.32
CA SER A 330 -9.27 20.48 39.81
C SER A 330 -8.22 20.85 38.76
N THR A 331 -8.18 22.13 38.43
CA THR A 331 -7.17 22.81 37.63
C THR A 331 -5.76 22.34 38.00
N PHE A 332 -5.14 21.59 37.10
CA PHE A 332 -3.72 21.26 37.18
C PHE A 332 -2.91 22.50 36.78
N ASP A 333 -2.25 23.07 37.77
CA ASP A 333 -1.25 24.13 37.66
C ASP A 333 0.01 23.54 37.00
N VAL A 334 0.20 23.84 35.71
CA VAL A 334 1.40 23.42 34.97
C VAL A 334 2.52 24.37 35.36
N GLY A 335 3.35 23.88 36.29
CA GLY A 335 4.56 24.55 36.73
C GLY A 335 5.44 25.00 35.56
N HIS A 336 5.88 26.25 35.70
CA HIS A 336 6.86 26.97 34.89
C HIS A 336 8.08 26.09 34.54
N VAL A 337 8.14 25.58 33.31
CA VAL A 337 9.36 25.00 32.73
C VAL A 337 10.20 26.14 32.17
N GLN A 338 11.33 26.44 32.83
CA GLN A 338 12.31 27.37 32.30
C GLN A 338 12.94 26.83 31.00
N PRO A 339 13.12 27.67 29.97
CA PRO A 339 13.80 27.25 28.74
C PRO A 339 15.29 26.96 29.02
N ILE A 340 15.74 25.82 28.51
CA ILE A 340 17.15 25.40 28.50
C ILE A 340 17.94 26.43 27.66
N PRO A 341 19.00 27.07 28.19
CA PRO A 341 19.77 28.03 27.42
C PRO A 341 20.59 27.32 26.33
N PRO A 342 20.76 27.97 25.15
CA PRO A 342 21.52 27.39 24.05
C PRO A 342 22.99 27.21 24.41
N ARG A 343 23.50 26.01 24.12
CA ARG A 343 24.89 25.62 24.28
C ARG A 343 25.79 26.50 23.41
N GLN A 344 26.58 27.36 24.03
CA GLN A 344 27.58 28.19 23.34
C GLN A 344 28.62 27.28 22.67
N SER A 345 28.66 27.31 21.34
CA SER A 345 29.75 26.72 20.57
C SER A 345 30.95 27.65 20.61
N VAL A 346 32.03 27.19 21.23
CA VAL A 346 33.35 27.83 21.19
C VAL A 346 33.93 27.61 19.79
N GLY A 347 33.68 28.56 18.89
CA GLY A 347 34.29 28.62 17.56
C GLY A 347 35.59 29.43 17.59
N LYS A 348 36.74 28.76 17.69
CA LYS A 348 38.04 29.33 17.33
C LYS A 348 38.06 29.60 15.82
N GLY A 349 38.40 30.83 15.46
CA GLY A 349 38.45 31.28 14.07
C GLY A 349 39.41 30.49 13.20
N ARG A 350 38.99 30.26 11.94
CA ARG A 350 39.89 29.99 10.84
C ARG A 350 39.37 30.65 9.58
N LYS A 351 40.27 31.40 8.94
CA LYS A 351 40.07 32.29 7.80
C LYS A 351 39.70 31.53 6.52
N ASN A 352 38.78 32.13 5.77
CA ASN A 352 38.62 32.19 4.31
C ASN A 352 39.21 31.05 3.46
N SER A 353 38.34 30.31 2.77
CA SER A 353 38.49 29.88 1.37
C SER A 353 37.17 29.25 0.93
N ALA A 354 36.50 29.85 -0.06
CA ALA A 354 35.29 29.31 -0.66
C ALA A 354 35.63 28.11 -1.58
N PRO A 355 34.88 27.00 -1.54
CA PRO A 355 34.82 26.06 -2.63
C PRO A 355 33.56 26.32 -3.45
N THR A 356 33.75 26.85 -4.65
CA THR A 356 32.78 26.81 -5.75
C THR A 356 32.39 25.35 -6.00
N THR A 357 31.13 25.01 -5.77
CA THR A 357 30.56 23.73 -6.19
C THR A 357 30.39 23.72 -7.72
N PRO A 358 30.83 22.67 -8.43
CA PRO A 358 30.61 22.58 -9.86
C PRO A 358 29.17 22.20 -10.15
N ILE A 359 28.52 23.04 -10.96
CA ILE A 359 27.27 22.75 -11.64
C ILE A 359 27.49 21.53 -12.54
N TYR A 360 26.84 20.40 -12.22
CA TYR A 360 26.76 19.27 -13.14
C TYR A 360 25.79 19.60 -14.26
N HIS A 361 26.31 20.18 -15.34
CA HIS A 361 25.64 20.14 -16.64
C HIS A 361 25.72 18.70 -17.18
N VAL A 362 24.62 17.95 -17.05
CA VAL A 362 24.41 16.73 -17.85
C VAL A 362 24.17 17.17 -19.28
N LYS A 363 25.21 17.05 -20.10
CA LYS A 363 25.16 17.31 -21.54
C LYS A 363 24.53 16.08 -22.20
N GLU A 364 23.26 16.17 -22.58
CA GLU A 364 22.64 15.20 -23.48
C GLU A 364 23.47 15.14 -24.77
N ARG A 365 24.15 14.00 -24.95
CA ARG A 365 24.90 13.71 -26.16
C ARG A 365 24.03 12.83 -27.03
N THR A 366 23.30 13.47 -27.93
CA THR A 366 22.69 12.83 -29.10
C THR A 366 23.78 12.12 -29.89
N SER A 367 23.89 10.81 -29.69
CA SER A 367 24.78 9.95 -30.48
C SER A 367 23.93 9.18 -31.48
N GLN A 368 23.81 9.74 -32.69
CA GLN A 368 23.48 8.96 -33.87
C GLN A 368 24.56 7.89 -34.07
N ARG A 369 24.16 6.62 -34.20
CA ARG A 369 25.01 5.57 -34.75
C ARG A 369 24.16 4.62 -35.60
N PRO A 370 24.78 3.97 -36.61
CA PRO A 370 24.12 3.54 -37.83
C PRO A 370 23.58 2.12 -37.71
N THR A 371 22.59 1.87 -38.55
CA THR A 371 22.09 0.56 -38.97
C THR A 371 23.22 -0.35 -39.45
N PRO A 372 23.24 -1.62 -39.01
CA PRO A 372 23.75 -2.71 -39.82
C PRO A 372 22.63 -3.65 -40.24
N SER A 373 22.63 -3.89 -41.55
CA SER A 373 21.94 -4.94 -42.27
C SER A 373 22.26 -6.34 -41.76
N GLY A 374 21.25 -7.21 -41.77
CA GLY A 374 21.34 -8.58 -42.28
C GLY A 374 22.06 -9.61 -41.43
N GLY A 375 21.28 -10.52 -40.85
CA GLY A 375 21.77 -11.77 -40.27
C GLY A 375 20.60 -12.67 -39.89
N GLU A 376 20.19 -13.52 -40.83
CA GLU A 376 19.35 -14.70 -40.55
C GLU A 376 20.06 -15.58 -39.52
N ALA A 377 19.37 -15.94 -38.44
CA ALA A 377 19.82 -16.96 -37.51
C ALA A 377 18.62 -17.82 -37.08
N SER A 378 18.82 -19.11 -37.24
CA SER A 378 17.85 -20.19 -37.18
C SER A 378 17.34 -20.46 -35.77
N THR A 379 16.04 -20.74 -35.68
CA THR A 379 15.34 -21.22 -34.48
C THR A 379 15.70 -22.68 -34.18
N PRO A 380 16.16 -23.05 -32.98
CA PRO A 380 16.04 -24.42 -32.51
C PRO A 380 14.73 -24.60 -31.74
N ALA A 381 13.90 -25.52 -32.22
CA ALA A 381 12.75 -26.03 -31.51
C ALA A 381 13.20 -26.84 -30.29
N PHE A 382 12.82 -26.42 -29.09
CA PHE A 382 12.96 -27.23 -27.89
C PHE A 382 11.76 -28.17 -27.74
N GLN A 383 12.03 -29.47 -27.82
CA GLN A 383 11.09 -30.54 -27.47
C GLN A 383 10.93 -30.61 -25.95
N ALA A 384 9.69 -30.51 -25.49
CA ALA A 384 9.32 -30.82 -24.12
C ALA A 384 9.39 -32.33 -23.88
N THR A 385 10.10 -32.76 -22.83
CA THR A 385 10.06 -34.13 -22.30
C THR A 385 9.05 -34.22 -21.15
N PRO A 386 8.45 -35.40 -20.91
CA PRO A 386 7.28 -35.53 -20.05
C PRO A 386 7.63 -35.60 -18.56
N VAL A 387 6.70 -35.05 -17.78
CA VAL A 387 6.63 -35.02 -16.32
C VAL A 387 6.67 -36.44 -15.74
N ARG A 388 7.62 -36.66 -14.81
CA ARG A 388 7.76 -37.89 -14.01
C ARG A 388 6.93 -37.75 -12.74
N SER A 389 5.94 -38.63 -12.55
CA SER A 389 5.17 -38.73 -11.30
C SER A 389 6.10 -39.03 -10.12
N SER A 390 6.05 -38.17 -9.10
CA SER A 390 6.74 -38.37 -7.82
C SER A 390 5.74 -38.92 -6.80
N THR A 391 6.01 -40.16 -6.38
CA THR A 391 5.37 -40.81 -5.24
C THR A 391 5.97 -40.22 -3.96
N TYR A 392 5.15 -39.54 -3.14
CA TYR A 392 5.57 -39.01 -1.85
C TYR A 392 5.90 -40.17 -0.88
N VAL A 393 7.20 -40.33 -0.60
CA VAL A 393 7.73 -41.06 0.54
C VAL A 393 8.11 -40.02 1.58
N ALA A 394 7.67 -40.19 2.83
CA ALA A 394 8.01 -39.29 3.92
C ALA A 394 9.54 -39.27 4.14
N GLU A 395 10.19 -38.16 3.78
CA GLU A 395 11.63 -37.92 3.98
C GLU A 395 11.89 -37.42 5.41
N PRO A 396 13.06 -37.72 6.02
CA PRO A 396 13.44 -37.22 7.34
C PRO A 396 13.60 -35.69 7.32
N GLU A 397 13.36 -35.05 8.45
CA GLU A 397 13.48 -33.59 8.64
C GLU A 397 14.81 -33.07 8.09
N ARG A 398 14.74 -32.33 6.97
CA ARG A 398 15.90 -31.65 6.40
C ARG A 398 16.29 -30.47 7.30
N PRO A 399 17.60 -30.20 7.47
CA PRO A 399 18.06 -29.02 8.18
C PRO A 399 17.52 -27.75 7.50
N VAL A 400 16.93 -26.86 8.31
CA VAL A 400 16.22 -25.62 7.92
C VAL A 400 17.03 -24.70 6.97
N ASN A 401 18.35 -24.89 6.93
CA ASN A 401 19.32 -24.11 6.15
C ASN A 401 19.27 -24.35 4.63
N GLN A 402 18.41 -25.25 4.14
CA GLN A 402 18.29 -25.58 2.70
C GLN A 402 16.89 -25.34 2.13
N MET A 403 16.09 -24.51 2.80
CA MET A 403 14.76 -24.16 2.30
C MET A 403 14.88 -23.25 1.07
N THR A 404 14.34 -23.69 -0.07
CA THR A 404 14.21 -22.87 -1.27
C THR A 404 13.27 -21.69 -1.01
N THR A 405 13.37 -20.59 -1.77
CA THR A 405 12.44 -19.46 -1.62
C THR A 405 10.97 -19.90 -1.77
N ALA A 406 10.68 -20.86 -2.65
CA ALA A 406 9.34 -21.40 -2.83
C ALA A 406 8.84 -22.11 -1.55
N GLU A 407 9.67 -22.94 -0.94
CA GLU A 407 9.35 -23.59 0.34
C GLU A 407 9.21 -22.57 1.47
N LEU A 408 10.06 -21.53 1.51
CA LEU A 408 9.97 -20.46 2.51
C LEU A 408 8.65 -19.69 2.38
N VAL A 409 8.27 -19.35 1.15
CA VAL A 409 6.99 -18.70 0.86
C VAL A 409 5.82 -19.60 1.27
N GLN A 410 5.92 -20.91 1.02
CA GLN A 410 4.88 -21.87 1.41
C GLN A 410 4.78 -22.01 2.94
N VAL A 411 5.90 -22.03 3.66
CA VAL A 411 5.94 -22.05 5.13
C VAL A 411 5.40 -20.75 5.72
N LEU A 412 5.77 -19.60 5.15
CA LEU A 412 5.23 -18.30 5.55
C LEU A 412 3.73 -18.23 5.29
N ASN A 413 3.26 -18.70 4.13
CA ASN A 413 1.83 -18.74 3.83
C ASN A 413 1.07 -19.62 4.83
N GLY A 414 1.60 -20.80 5.17
CA GLY A 414 1.02 -21.66 6.21
C GLY A 414 0.94 -20.95 7.57
N ARG A 415 2.02 -20.29 8.00
CA ARG A 415 2.08 -19.56 9.27
C ARG A 415 1.18 -18.32 9.32
N LEU A 416 0.91 -17.69 8.17
CA LEU A 416 0.04 -16.52 8.07
C LEU A 416 -1.46 -16.88 8.12
N GLN A 417 -1.83 -18.16 8.03
CA GLN A 417 -3.21 -18.59 8.18
C GLN A 417 -3.68 -18.44 9.63
N THR A 418 -4.86 -17.83 9.82
CA THR A 418 -5.43 -17.50 11.12
C THR A 418 -5.59 -18.75 12.00
N GLY A 419 -4.94 -18.77 13.16
CA GLY A 419 -5.07 -19.84 14.16
C GLY A 419 -3.93 -20.87 14.17
N GLN A 420 -2.91 -20.75 13.32
CA GLN A 420 -1.70 -21.60 13.40
C GLN A 420 -0.55 -20.99 14.19
N TRP A 421 -0.64 -19.72 14.60
CA TRP A 421 0.40 -19.06 15.37
C TRP A 421 0.21 -19.31 16.86
N SER A 422 1.22 -19.92 17.51
CA SER A 422 1.28 -20.02 18.97
C SER A 422 2.07 -18.84 19.52
N GLU A 423 1.53 -18.14 20.53
CA GLU A 423 2.26 -17.06 21.24
C GLU A 423 3.55 -17.56 21.94
N GLU A 424 3.70 -18.88 22.08
CA GLU A 424 4.85 -19.53 22.72
C GLU A 424 5.95 -19.89 21.71
N GLU A 425 5.71 -19.73 20.40
CA GLU A 425 6.69 -20.06 19.37
C GLU A 425 7.80 -19.00 19.33
N LEU A 426 9.02 -19.39 19.71
CA LEU A 426 10.19 -18.53 19.62
C LEU A 426 10.52 -18.24 18.14
N PRO A 427 10.98 -17.01 17.81
CA PRO A 427 11.43 -16.70 16.47
C PRO A 427 12.56 -17.65 16.03
N PRO A 428 12.68 -17.97 14.73
CA PRO A 428 13.72 -18.84 14.23
C PRO A 428 15.12 -18.37 14.67
N GLU A 429 15.95 -19.29 15.16
CA GLU A 429 17.35 -18.98 15.45
C GLU A 429 18.09 -18.71 14.13
N TYR A 430 18.50 -17.47 13.92
CA TYR A 430 19.38 -17.12 12.82
C TYR A 430 20.83 -17.41 13.23
N PRO A 431 21.58 -18.23 12.46
CA PRO A 431 22.99 -18.45 12.75
C PRO A 431 23.70 -17.10 12.70
N GLN A 432 24.41 -16.75 13.79
CA GLN A 432 25.25 -15.57 13.80
C GLN A 432 26.24 -15.70 12.65
N SER A 433 26.18 -14.78 11.70
CA SER A 433 27.15 -14.71 10.62
C SER A 433 28.51 -14.56 11.27
N HIS A 434 29.39 -15.54 11.05
CA HIS A 434 30.79 -15.43 11.42
C HIS A 434 31.35 -14.21 10.69
N VAL A 435 31.47 -13.09 11.41
CA VAL A 435 32.22 -11.93 10.97
C VAL A 435 33.67 -12.39 10.86
N GLY A 436 34.06 -12.82 9.67
CA GLY A 436 35.44 -13.11 9.34
C GLY A 436 36.25 -11.85 9.61
N SER A 437 37.12 -11.93 10.60
CA SER A 437 38.12 -10.89 10.83
C SER A 437 39.05 -10.90 9.62
N ALA A 438 38.94 -9.86 8.79
CA ALA A 438 39.92 -9.52 7.76
C ALA A 438 40.83 -8.41 8.28
#